data_AF-A0A7Y3GSE0-F1
#
_entry.id   AF-A0A7Y3GSE0-F1
#
_cell.length_a   1.000
_cell.length_b   1.000
_cell.length_c   1.000
_cell.angle_alpha   90.00
_cell.angle_beta   90.00
_cell.angle_gamma   90.00
#
_symmetry.space_group_name_H-M   'P 1'
#
loop_
_entity.id
_entity.type
_entity.pdbx_description
1 polymer ?
#
loop_
_entity_poly.entity_id
_entity_poly.type
_entity_poly.pdbx_seq_one_letter_code
_entity_poly.pdbx_strand_id
1 'polypeptide(L)' 'MKVLVTGAAGFIGFHVSKLLLDRGHIVVGLDNINDYYDTKLKFDR' A
#
# COMPACT_ATOMS: atom_id res chain seq x y z
N MET A 1 -11.56 5.26 -13.29
CA MET A 1 -10.40 6.18 -13.22
C MET A 1 -9.11 5.37 -13.10
N LYS A 2 -7.97 5.93 -13.54
CA LYS A 2 -6.64 5.33 -13.30
C LYS A 2 -6.04 5.92 -12.01
N VAL A 3 -5.58 5.07 -11.10
CA VAL A 3 -5.08 5.47 -9.77
C VAL A 3 -3.70 4.86 -9.52
N LEU A 4 -2.74 5.68 -9.08
CA LEU A 4 -1.44 5.22 -8.59
C LEU A 4 -1.51 5.07 -7.07
N VAL A 5 -1.20 3.88 -6.55
CA VAL A 5 -1.11 3.61 -5.11
C VAL A 5 0.36 3.37 -4.77
N THR A 6 0.95 4.25 -3.96
CA THR A 6 2.29 4.07 -3.40
C THR A 6 2.21 3.29 -2.07
N GLY A 7 3.18 2.43 -1.79
CA GLY A 7 3.11 1.50 -0.65
C GLY A 7 2.06 0.40 -0.84
N ALA A 8 1.80 -0.01 -2.09
CA ALA A 8 0.71 -0.91 -2.46
C ALA A 8 0.82 -2.33 -1.88
N ALA A 9 2.04 -2.80 -1.56
CA ALA A 9 2.27 -4.09 -0.92
C ALA A 9 2.20 -4.00 0.63
N GLY A 10 2.18 -2.79 1.20
CA GLY A 10 1.93 -2.58 2.62
C GLY A 10 0.49 -2.92 3.04
N PHE A 11 0.28 -3.10 4.34
CA PHE A 11 -1.03 -3.50 4.91
C PHE A 11 -2.18 -2.61 4.42
N ILE A 12 -2.03 -1.28 4.52
CA ILE A 12 -3.07 -0.34 4.09
C ILE A 12 -3.16 -0.29 2.56
N GLY A 13 -2.02 -0.20 1.87
CA GLY A 13 -1.98 -0.09 0.41
C GLY A 13 -2.64 -1.26 -0.30
N PHE A 14 -2.50 -2.48 0.24
CA PHE A 14 -3.18 -3.66 -0.28
C PHE A 14 -4.71 -3.53 -0.20
N HIS A 15 -5.24 -3.20 0.98
CA HIS A 15 -6.68 -3.08 1.19
C HIS A 15 -7.29 -1.93 0.37
N VAL A 16 -6.57 -0.80 0.25
CA VAL A 16 -6.97 0.32 -0.60
C VAL A 16 -6.98 -0.09 -2.07
N SER A 17 -5.93 -0.75 -2.55
CA SER A 17 -5.83 -1.22 -3.94
C SER A 17 -6.98 -2.16 -4.27
N LYS A 18 -7.28 -3.11 -3.38
CA LYS A 18 -8.41 -4.04 -3.53
C LYS A 18 -9.75 -3.29 -3.62
N LEU A 19 -10.01 -2.37 -2.68
CA LEU A 19 -11.24 -1.56 -2.68
C LEU A 19 -11.41 -0.75 -3.98
N LEU A 20 -10.33 -0.17 -4.50
CA LEU A 20 -10.37 0.60 -5.75
C LEU A 20 -10.64 -0.30 -6.96
N LEU A 21 -10.02 -1.48 -7.00
CA LEU A 21 -10.27 -2.49 -8.04
C LEU A 21 -11.73 -2.96 -8.00
N ASP A 22 -12.27 -3.27 -6.81
CA ASP A 22 -13.66 -3.71 -6.63
C ASP A 22 -14.69 -2.64 -7.07
N ARG A 23 -14.29 -1.36 -7.06
CA ARG A 23 -15.08 -0.23 -7.59
C ARG A 23 -14.91 0.02 -9.09
N GLY A 24 -14.22 -0.86 -9.80
CA GLY A 24 -14.00 -0.76 -11.25
C GLY A 24 -12.94 0.27 -11.66
N HIS A 25 -12.03 0.63 -10.75
CA HIS A 25 -10.89 1.48 -11.10
C HIS A 25 -9.72 0.66 -11.63
N ILE A 26 -8.87 1.30 -12.43
CA ILE A 26 -7.60 0.72 -12.86
C ILE A 26 -6.54 1.19 -11.87
N VAL A 27 -5.89 0.26 -11.20
CA VAL A 27 -4.88 0.57 -10.17
C VAL A 27 -3.51 0.20 -10.69
N VAL A 28 -2.55 1.11 -10.55
CA VAL A 28 -1.12 0.85 -10.68
C VAL A 28 -0.53 0.91 -9.27
N GLY A 29 -0.01 -0.21 -8.78
CA GLY A 29 0.68 -0.28 -7.49
C GLY A 29 2.17 -0.01 -7.65
N LEU A 30 2.73 0.83 -6.77
CA LEU A 30 4.16 1.04 -6.63
C LEU A 30 4.53 0.79 -5.17
N ASP A 31 5.52 -0.05 -4.94
CA ASP A 31 6.06 -0.28 -3.60
C ASP A 31 7.59 -0.34 -3.65
N ASN A 32 8.21 0.13 -2.58
CA ASN A 32 9.63 0.01 -2.34
C ASN A 32 9.77 -0.99 -1.19
N ILE A 33 9.85 -2.28 -1.54
CA ILE A 33 9.92 -3.41 -0.61
C ILE A 33 11.27 -3.37 0.12
N ASN A 34 11.37 -2.48 1.09
CA ASN A 34 12.57 -2.23 1.87
C ASN A 34 12.27 -2.33 3.37
N ASP A 35 13.33 -2.43 4.15
CA ASP A 35 13.32 -2.52 5.61
C ASP A 35 13.48 -1.13 6.28
N TYR A 36 13.20 -0.05 5.54
CA TYR A 36 13.51 1.32 5.94
C TYR A 36 12.92 1.74 7.29
N TYR A 37 11.78 1.15 7.69
CA TYR A 37 11.24 1.28 9.03
C TYR A 37 11.26 -0.06 9.76
N ASP A 38 12.15 -0.18 10.76
CA ASP A 38 12.11 -1.28 11.71
C ASP A 38 10.76 -1.24 12.45
N THR A 39 10.02 -2.33 12.37
CA THR A 39 8.75 -2.50 13.09
C THR A 39 8.88 -2.28 14.60
N LYS A 40 10.08 -2.47 15.18
CA LYS A 40 10.40 -2.14 16.58
C LYS A 40 10.11 -0.69 16.95
N LEU A 41 10.25 0.25 16.01
CA LEU A 41 9.89 1.66 16.24
C LEU A 41 8.41 1.87 16.58
N LYS A 42 7.53 0.92 16.26
CA LYS A 42 6.11 0.96 16.68
C LYS A 42 5.87 0.39 18.08
N PHE A 43 6.79 -0.41 18.60
CA PHE A 43 6.73 -1.01 19.92
C PHE A 43 7.47 -0.18 20.98
N ASP A 44 8.43 0.65 20.56
CA ASP A 44 9.21 1.55 21.42
C ASP A 44 8.47 2.85 21.79
N ARG A 45 7.14 2.95 21.58
CA ARG A 45 6.32 4.14 21.86
C ARG A 45 5.28 3.90 22.94
#